data_AF-A0A538J462-F1
#
_entry.id   AF-A0A538J462-F1
#
_cell.length_a   1.000
_cell.length_b   1.000
_cell.length_c   1.000
_cell.angle_alpha   90.00
_cell.angle_beta   90.00
_cell.angle_gamma   90.00
#
_symmetry.space_group_name_H-M   'P 1'
#
loop_
_entity.id
_entity.type
_entity.pdbx_description
1 polymer ?
#
loop_
_entity_poly.entity_id
_entity_poly.type
_entity_poly.pdbx_seq_one_letter_code
_entity_poly.pdbx_strand_id
1 'polypeptide(L)'
;MDTGVIRGSTTIVEILRMYPDGRAARLMAELSWACAHCGGAFHEPLTLAAKRHGRDPRAVLEAFRALASGGPTEEQVEAARRRVSVRA
;
A
#
# COMPACT_ATOMS: atom_id res chain seq x y z
N MET A 1 3.97 3.26 -20.26
CA MET A 1 4.79 2.57 -19.24
C MET A 1 3.92 1.45 -18.70
N ASP A 2 4.35 0.22 -18.88
CA ASP A 2 3.66 -0.96 -18.33
C ASP A 2 3.77 -0.86 -16.80
N THR A 3 2.69 -0.47 -16.12
CA THR A 3 2.65 -0.48 -14.66
C THR A 3 2.62 -1.94 -14.24
N GLY A 4 3.81 -2.53 -14.15
CA GLY A 4 4.00 -3.94 -13.82
C GLY A 4 3.16 -4.34 -12.61
N VAL A 5 2.56 -5.53 -12.69
CA VAL A 5 1.61 -6.04 -11.69
C VAL A 5 2.19 -5.90 -10.27
N ILE A 6 1.55 -5.07 -9.44
CA ILE A 6 1.88 -4.96 -8.00
C ILE A 6 1.61 -6.31 -7.35
N ARG A 7 2.65 -6.87 -6.73
CA ARG A 7 2.62 -8.11 -5.95
C ARG A 7 2.83 -7.79 -4.49
N GLY A 8 2.49 -8.73 -3.61
CA GLY A 8 2.71 -8.52 -2.17
C GLY A 8 4.18 -8.35 -1.78
N SER A 9 5.10 -8.86 -2.62
CA SER A 9 6.56 -8.72 -2.50
C SER A 9 7.10 -7.40 -3.06
N THR A 10 6.30 -6.65 -3.82
CA THR A 10 6.71 -5.34 -4.34
C THR A 10 6.98 -4.40 -3.18
N THR A 11 8.14 -3.77 -3.18
CA THR A 11 8.59 -2.90 -2.10
C THR A 11 7.95 -1.51 -2.17
N ILE A 12 7.91 -0.80 -1.04
CA ILE A 12 7.39 0.57 -0.98
C ILE A 12 8.10 1.50 -1.98
N VAL A 13 9.43 1.43 -2.09
CA VAL A 13 10.20 2.22 -3.06
C VAL A 13 9.87 1.88 -4.52
N GLU A 14 9.69 0.60 -4.85
CA GLU A 14 9.30 0.20 -6.20
C GLU A 14 7.92 0.76 -6.56
N ILE A 15 6.96 0.70 -5.63
CA ILE A 15 5.62 1.27 -5.83
C ILE A 15 5.71 2.78 -6.05
N LEU A 16 6.48 3.51 -5.23
CA LEU A 16 6.65 4.95 -5.40
C LEU A 16 7.31 5.31 -6.75
N ARG A 17 8.24 4.48 -7.23
CA ARG A 17 8.84 4.63 -8.57
C ARG A 17 7.86 4.32 -9.70
N MET A 18 6.93 3.40 -9.51
CA MET A 18 5.87 3.08 -10.49
C MET A 18 4.83 4.20 -10.62
N TYR A 19 4.59 4.97 -9.56
CA TYR A 19 3.62 6.07 -9.53
C TYR A 19 4.31 7.40 -9.16
N PRO A 20 5.17 7.94 -10.05
CA PRO A 20 5.89 9.19 -9.80
C PRO A 20 4.96 10.41 -9.74
N ASP A 21 3.71 10.27 -10.19
CA ASP A 21 2.64 11.27 -10.06
C ASP A 21 2.11 11.43 -8.61
N GLY A 22 2.63 10.63 -7.67
CA GLY A 22 2.30 10.72 -6.26
C GLY A 22 1.02 10.01 -5.85
N ARG A 23 0.29 9.34 -6.76
CA ARG A 23 -0.96 8.64 -6.40
C ARG A 23 -0.73 7.53 -5.37
N ALA A 24 0.39 6.81 -5.46
CA ALA A 24 0.76 5.83 -4.43
C ALA A 24 1.06 6.49 -3.08
N ALA A 25 1.79 7.61 -3.07
CA ALA A 25 2.10 8.34 -1.85
C ALA A 25 0.83 8.91 -1.19
N ARG A 26 -0.12 9.39 -1.99
CA ARG A 26 -1.44 9.85 -1.53
C ARG A 26 -2.22 8.71 -0.90
N LEU A 27 -2.29 7.53 -1.54
CA LEU A 27 -2.96 6.37 -0.96
C LEU A 27 -2.31 5.96 0.37
N MET A 28 -0.97 5.95 0.46
CA MET A 28 -0.26 5.70 1.72
C MET A 28 -0.66 6.72 2.80
N ALA A 29 -0.71 8.01 2.48
CA ALA A 29 -1.15 9.05 3.41
C ALA A 29 -2.60 8.83 3.88
N GLU A 30 -3.49 8.47 2.95
CA GLU A 30 -4.88 8.11 3.26
C GLU A 30 -4.94 6.92 4.24
N LEU A 31 -4.12 5.88 4.07
CA LEU A 31 -4.04 4.76 5.00
C LEU A 31 -3.37 5.09 6.36
N SER A 32 -2.94 6.35 6.55
CA SER A 32 -2.12 6.84 7.67
C SER A 32 -0.76 6.16 7.77
N TRP A 33 -0.16 5.87 6.61
CA TRP A 33 1.15 5.25 6.46
C TRP A 33 2.16 6.27 5.96
N ALA A 34 2.90 6.89 6.86
CA ALA A 34 4.05 7.72 6.50
C ALA A 34 5.28 6.88 6.10
N CYS A 35 5.10 5.81 5.30
CA CYS A 35 6.16 4.85 4.98
C CYS A 35 7.33 5.50 4.22
N ALA A 36 7.09 6.54 3.42
CA ALA A 36 8.15 7.33 2.78
C ALA A 36 9.07 8.05 3.79
N HIS A 37 8.63 8.21 5.04
CA HIS A 37 9.35 8.89 6.11
C HIS A 37 9.68 7.97 7.30
N CYS A 38 9.33 6.68 7.22
CA CYS A 38 9.67 5.75 8.29
C CYS A 38 11.14 5.34 8.17
N GLY A 39 11.87 5.27 9.29
CA GLY A 39 13.33 5.06 9.31
C GLY A 39 13.84 3.71 8.79
N GLY A 40 13.00 2.85 8.20
CA GLY A 40 13.44 1.53 7.73
C GLY A 40 12.50 0.76 6.79
N ALA A 41 11.22 1.14 6.63
CA ALA A 41 10.27 0.38 5.80
C ALA A 41 10.25 0.76 4.31
N PHE A 42 11.14 1.67 3.88
CA PHE A 42 11.18 2.14 2.49
C PHE A 42 11.50 1.01 1.48
N HIS A 43 12.32 0.05 1.89
CA HIS A 43 12.66 -1.14 1.09
C HIS A 43 11.83 -2.38 1.45
N GLU A 44 10.82 -2.25 2.31
CA GLU A 44 10.04 -3.40 2.74
C GLU A 44 8.94 -3.76 1.75
N PRO A 45 8.59 -5.07 1.63
CA PRO A 45 7.43 -5.50 0.88
C PRO A 45 6.13 -4.87 1.37
N LEU A 46 5.24 -4.52 0.43
CA LEU A 46 3.93 -3.91 0.71
C LEU A 46 3.12 -4.70 1.76
N THR A 47 3.07 -6.02 1.62
CA THR A 47 2.31 -6.87 2.55
C THR A 47 2.97 -6.99 3.93
N LEU A 48 4.28 -6.80 4.04
CA LEU A 48 4.97 -6.75 5.34
C LEU A 48 4.69 -5.41 6.02
N ALA A 49 4.76 -4.29 5.29
CA ALA A 49 4.35 -2.98 5.78
C ALA A 49 2.90 -3.03 6.29
N ALA A 50 1.99 -3.67 5.54
CA ALA A 50 0.60 -3.87 5.97
C ALA A 50 0.46 -4.51 7.35
N LYS A 51 1.16 -5.61 7.57
CA LYS A 51 1.15 -6.30 8.87
C LYS A 51 1.69 -5.43 9.99
N ARG A 52 2.80 -4.71 9.75
CA ARG A 52 3.43 -3.84 10.76
C ARG A 52 2.55 -2.66 11.16
N HIS A 53 1.70 -2.21 10.25
CA HIS A 53 0.68 -1.20 10.52
C HIS A 53 -0.66 -1.81 11.00
N GLY A 54 -0.71 -3.11 11.29
CA GLY A 54 -1.89 -3.81 11.79
C GLY A 54 -3.05 -3.81 10.79
N ARG A 55 -2.78 -3.82 9.49
CA ARG A 55 -3.79 -3.87 8.42
C ARG A 55 -3.83 -5.24 7.75
N ASP A 56 -4.95 -5.55 7.10
CA ASP A 56 -5.06 -6.74 6.25
C ASP A 56 -4.16 -6.59 5.01
N PRO A 57 -3.15 -7.46 4.81
CA PRO A 57 -2.29 -7.39 3.63
C PRO A 57 -3.03 -7.62 2.31
N ARG A 58 -4.14 -8.36 2.31
CA ARG A 58 -4.93 -8.59 1.09
C ARG A 58 -5.67 -7.34 0.67
N ALA A 59 -6.45 -6.74 1.58
CA ALA A 59 -7.14 -5.49 1.32
C ALA A 59 -6.18 -4.35 0.89
N VAL A 60 -5.01 -4.24 1.54
CA VAL A 60 -3.98 -3.29 1.11
C VAL A 60 -3.51 -3.58 -0.31
N LEU A 61 -3.17 -4.83 -0.63
CA LEU A 61 -2.67 -5.19 -1.96
C LEU A 61 -3.70 -4.87 -3.05
N GLU A 62 -4.99 -5.11 -2.79
CA GLU A 62 -6.08 -4.78 -3.70
C GLU A 62 -6.19 -3.26 -3.94
N ALA A 63 -6.14 -2.45 -2.88
CA ALA A 63 -6.18 -0.99 -3.00
C ALA A 63 -5.01 -0.45 -3.85
N PHE A 64 -3.80 -0.98 -3.67
CA PHE A 64 -2.65 -0.58 -4.48
C PHE A 64 -2.77 -1.04 -5.94
N ARG A 65 -3.28 -2.24 -6.20
CA ARG A 65 -3.50 -2.74 -7.57
C ARG A 65 -4.48 -1.87 -8.35
N ALA A 66 -5.49 -1.31 -7.68
CA ALA A 66 -6.48 -0.43 -8.30
C ALA A 66 -5.89 0.89 -8.82
N LEU A 67 -4.68 1.30 -8.41
CA LEU A 67 -3.98 2.45 -8.98
C LEU A 67 -3.76 2.33 -10.50
N ALA A 68 -3.60 1.11 -11.01
CA ALA A 68 -3.45 0.82 -12.44
C ALA A 68 -4.73 1.13 -13.25
N SER A 69 -5.90 1.13 -12.61
CA SER A 69 -7.21 1.35 -13.23
C SER A 69 -7.84 2.69 -12.86
N GLY A 70 -7.05 3.68 -12.44
CA GLY A 70 -7.52 5.03 -12.08
C GLY A 70 -7.58 5.30 -10.58
N GLY A 71 -7.41 4.29 -9.74
CA GLY A 71 -7.38 4.42 -8.28
C GLY A 71 -8.30 3.41 -7.57
N PRO A 72 -8.09 3.19 -6.26
CA PRO A 72 -9.01 2.40 -5.46
C PRO A 72 -10.35 3.11 -5.24
N THR A 73 -11.42 2.33 -5.10
CA THR A 73 -12.71 2.84 -4.64
C THR A 73 -12.67 3.20 -3.16
N GLU A 74 -13.66 3.97 -2.69
CA GLU A 74 -13.81 4.28 -1.25
C GLU A 74 -13.90 3.01 -0.40
N GLU A 75 -14.61 1.99 -0.88
CA GLU A 75 -14.74 0.69 -0.21
C GLU A 75 -13.39 -0.03 -0.08
N GLN A 76 -12.57 -0.01 -1.14
CA GLN A 76 -11.23 -0.61 -1.11
C GLN A 76 -10.29 0.15 -0.17
N VAL A 77 -10.38 1.49 -0.15
CA VAL A 77 -9.64 2.32 0.80
C VAL A 77 -10.07 1.98 2.22
N GLU A 78 -11.36 1.86 2.51
CA GLU A 78 -11.81 1.51 3.86
C GLU A 78 -11.45 0.10 4.27
N ALA A 79 -11.53 -0.87 3.36
CA ALA A 79 -11.05 -2.22 3.63
C ALA A 79 -9.57 -2.22 4.03
N ALA A 80 -8.73 -1.46 3.30
CA ALA A 80 -7.30 -1.33 3.60
C ALA A 80 -7.01 -0.52 4.88
N ARG A 81 -7.91 0.40 5.27
CA ARG A 81 -7.83 1.17 6.53
C ARG A 81 -8.23 0.39 7.76
N ARG A 82 -8.95 -0.74 7.65
CA ARG A 82 -9.37 -1.50 8.85
C ARG A 82 -8.17 -2.10 9.56
N ARG A 83 -8.13 -1.94 10.90
CA ARG A 83 -7.16 -2.68 11.72
C ARG A 83 -7.63 -4.11 11.87
N VAL A 84 -6.74 -5.05 11.59
CA VAL A 84 -6.96 -6.46 11.93
C VAL A 84 -6.39 -6.70 13.32
N SER A 85 -7.23 -7.16 14.24
CA SER A 85 -6.77 -7.70 15.51
C SER A 85 -6.02 -8.99 15.21
N VAL A 86 -4.70 -9.01 15.40
CA VAL A 86 -4.01 -10.27 15.65
C VAL A 86 -4.53 -10.76 16.99
N ARG A 87 -5.36 -11.80 17.01
CA ARG A 87 -5.51 -12.59 18.24
C ARG A 87 -4.12 -13.19 18.50
N ALA A 88 -3.57 -12.84 19.67
CA ALA A 88 -2.36 -13.46 20.21
C ALA A 88 -2.59 -14.96 20.45
#